data_AF-A0A819MYB7-F1
#
_entry.id   AF-A0A819MYB7-F1
#
_cell.length_a   1.000
_cell.length_b   1.000
_cell.length_c   1.000
_cell.angle_alpha   90.00
_cell.angle_beta   90.00
_cell.angle_gamma   90.00
#
_symmetry.space_group_name_H-M   'P 1'
#
loop_
_entity.id
_entity.type
_entity.pdbx_description
1 polymer ?
#
loop_
_entity_poly.entity_id
_entity_poly.type
_entity_poly.pdbx_seq_one_letter_code
_entity_poly.pdbx_strand_id
1 'polypeptide(L)'
;TRARSGFSGDKILNRVIARNYDYTWKPALQALKLHASDLAPEYNYDYRPSHVPSELKRGGHTYYLPRGWYRHALRVLHKYEKNPKWLDQTNTAGEWPVAYHGTKAWAVSSIVQQGL
;
A
#
# COMPACT_ATOMS: atom_id res chain seq x y z
N THR A 1 12.43 -8.49 38.31
CA THR A 1 11.60 -7.60 37.48
C THR A 1 11.63 -8.09 36.04
N ARG A 2 10.56 -8.69 35.51
CA ARG A 2 10.54 -9.25 34.14
C ARG A 2 10.43 -8.12 33.12
N ALA A 3 11.48 -7.92 32.31
CA ALA A 3 11.43 -7.06 31.14
C ALA A 3 10.52 -7.70 30.07
N ARG A 4 9.39 -7.05 29.77
CA ARG A 4 8.59 -7.37 28.58
C ARG A 4 9.37 -6.85 27.38
N SER A 5 10.02 -7.74 26.65
CA SER A 5 10.61 -7.41 25.34
C SER A 5 9.46 -7.04 24.40
N GLY A 6 9.23 -5.74 24.24
CA GLY A 6 8.26 -5.22 23.27
C GLY A 6 8.67 -5.66 21.87
N PHE A 7 7.91 -6.60 21.30
CA PHE A 7 7.93 -6.85 19.87
C PHE A 7 7.32 -5.61 19.18
N SER A 8 8.17 -4.73 18.65
CA SER A 8 7.74 -3.61 17.80
C SER A 8 7.37 -4.17 16.43
N GLY A 9 6.16 -3.87 15.95
CA GLY A 9 5.66 -4.27 14.64
C GLY A 9 6.55 -3.81 13.48
N ASP A 10 7.37 -2.77 13.70
CA ASP A 10 8.28 -2.20 12.70
C ASP A 10 9.36 -3.20 12.27
N LYS A 11 9.79 -4.09 13.16
CA LYS A 11 10.78 -5.14 12.82
C LYS A 11 10.21 -6.24 11.93
N ILE A 12 8.89 -6.47 11.98
CA ILE A 12 8.21 -7.48 11.15
C ILE A 12 8.05 -6.96 9.73
N LEU A 13 7.63 -5.70 9.57
CA LEU A 13 7.41 -5.07 8.27
C LEU A 13 8.71 -5.04 7.43
N ASN A 14 9.87 -4.85 8.06
CA ASN A 14 11.17 -4.85 7.38
C ASN A 14 11.60 -6.21 6.79
N ARG A 15 10.98 -7.33 7.20
CA ARG A 15 11.33 -8.68 6.69
C ARG A 15 10.40 -9.19 5.59
N VAL A 16 9.31 -8.49 5.28
CA VAL A 16 8.35 -8.87 4.24
C VAL A 16 8.85 -8.34 2.88
N ILE A 17 10.00 -8.83 2.42
CA ILE A 17 10.43 -8.63 1.03
C ILE A 17 9.76 -9.72 0.20
N ALA A 18 8.76 -9.31 -0.56
CA ALA A 18 7.69 -10.14 -1.12
C ALA A 18 8.08 -11.06 -2.29
N ARG A 19 9.28 -11.65 -2.31
CA ARG A 19 9.69 -12.48 -3.46
C ARG A 19 10.17 -13.90 -3.21
N ASN A 20 10.29 -14.40 -1.96
CA ASN A 20 10.76 -15.78 -1.78
C ASN A 20 10.30 -16.53 -0.51
N TYR A 21 9.21 -16.12 0.15
CA TYR A 21 8.66 -16.90 1.26
C TYR A 21 7.13 -16.91 1.22
N ASP A 22 6.54 -18.09 1.02
CA ASP A 22 5.10 -18.37 1.21
C ASP A 22 4.65 -18.21 2.68
N TYR A 23 5.60 -18.08 3.60
CA TYR A 23 5.37 -17.74 4.99
C TYR A 23 5.71 -16.27 5.21
N THR A 24 4.74 -15.40 5.55
CA THR A 24 4.88 -14.25 6.50
C THR A 24 3.77 -13.20 6.42
N TRP A 25 2.81 -13.31 5.49
CA TRP A 25 1.70 -12.34 5.45
C TRP A 25 0.73 -12.48 6.61
N LYS A 26 0.49 -13.71 7.10
CA LYS A 26 -0.56 -13.97 8.09
C LYS A 26 -0.43 -13.10 9.37
N PRO A 27 0.75 -12.93 10.00
CA PRO A 27 0.90 -12.02 11.14
C PRO A 27 0.68 -10.54 10.79
N ALA A 28 1.17 -10.08 9.62
CA ALA A 28 1.01 -8.69 9.20
C ALA A 28 -0.44 -8.36 8.85
N LEU A 29 -1.10 -9.24 8.09
CA LEU A 29 -2.52 -9.18 7.78
C LEU A 29 -3.35 -9.21 9.06
N GLN A 30 -3.03 -10.09 10.02
CA GLN A 30 -3.72 -10.15 11.30
C GLN A 30 -3.54 -8.86 12.11
N ALA A 31 -2.32 -8.32 12.18
CA ALA A 31 -2.04 -7.08 12.89
C ALA A 31 -2.78 -5.87 12.29
N LEU A 32 -2.88 -5.83 10.95
CA LEU A 32 -3.59 -4.80 10.21
C LEU A 32 -5.09 -5.09 10.05
N LYS A 33 -5.56 -6.25 10.51
CA LYS A 33 -6.91 -6.78 10.33
C LYS A 33 -7.37 -6.79 8.86
N LEU A 34 -6.49 -7.18 7.95
CA LEU A 34 -6.74 -7.32 6.52
C LEU A 34 -6.86 -8.79 6.12
N HIS A 35 -7.59 -9.05 5.04
CA HIS A 35 -7.64 -10.35 4.37
C HIS A 35 -6.72 -10.35 3.15
N ALA A 36 -6.25 -11.52 2.73
CA ALA A 36 -5.46 -11.65 1.50
C ALA A 36 -6.23 -11.13 0.26
N SER A 37 -7.56 -11.27 0.26
CA SER A 37 -8.45 -10.74 -0.78
C SER A 37 -8.53 -9.21 -0.83
N ASP A 38 -8.13 -8.52 0.24
CA ASP A 38 -8.06 -7.04 0.27
C ASP A 38 -6.84 -6.54 -0.54
N LEU A 39 -5.92 -7.43 -0.92
CA LEU A 39 -4.71 -7.10 -1.65
C LEU A 39 -4.80 -7.49 -3.14
N ALA A 40 -4.03 -6.76 -3.95
CA ALA A 40 -3.83 -7.04 -5.37
C ALA A 40 -2.33 -7.11 -5.66
N PRO A 41 -1.64 -8.17 -5.17
CA PRO A 41 -0.18 -8.25 -5.15
C PRO A 41 0.49 -8.10 -6.53
N GLU A 42 -0.24 -8.40 -7.60
CA GLU A 42 0.16 -8.17 -8.99
C GLU A 42 0.49 -6.70 -9.30
N TYR A 43 -0.05 -5.75 -8.52
CA TYR A 43 0.22 -4.32 -8.63
C TYR A 43 1.15 -3.78 -7.54
N ASN A 44 1.80 -4.65 -6.75
CA ASN A 44 2.85 -4.22 -5.82
C ASN A 44 3.99 -3.56 -6.58
N TYR A 45 4.63 -2.56 -5.96
CA TYR A 45 5.72 -1.85 -6.60
C TYR A 45 6.83 -1.50 -5.61
N ASP A 46 8.06 -1.71 -6.05
CA ASP A 46 9.26 -1.42 -5.28
C ASP A 46 9.84 -0.08 -5.70
N TYR A 47 9.73 0.94 -4.84
CA TYR A 47 10.28 2.28 -5.09
C TYR A 47 11.71 2.45 -4.54
N ARG A 48 12.37 1.37 -4.09
CA ARG A 48 13.75 1.41 -3.56
C ARG A 48 14.85 1.48 -4.63
N PRO A 49 14.69 0.88 -5.83
CA PRO A 49 15.75 0.94 -6.84
C PRO A 49 16.09 2.38 -7.25
N SER A 50 17.38 2.63 -7.53
CA SER A 50 17.88 3.96 -7.86
C SER A 50 17.29 4.54 -9.16
N HIS A 51 16.91 3.68 -10.11
CA HIS A 51 16.34 4.04 -11.41
C HIS A 51 14.87 4.47 -11.35
N VAL A 52 14.23 4.37 -10.18
CA VAL A 52 12.85 4.85 -10.01
C VAL A 52 12.84 6.38 -10.15
N PRO A 53 11.98 6.94 -11.02
CA PRO A 53 11.85 8.39 -11.19
C PRO A 53 11.57 9.13 -9.88
N SER A 54 11.87 10.43 -9.82
CA SER A 54 11.49 11.25 -8.67
C SER A 54 10.01 11.64 -8.68
N GLU A 55 9.44 11.82 -9.88
CA GLU A 55 8.07 12.28 -10.08
C GLU A 55 7.44 11.68 -11.34
N LEU A 56 6.11 11.62 -11.35
CA LEU A 56 5.28 11.22 -12.49
C LEU A 56 4.07 12.16 -12.60
N LYS A 57 3.30 12.04 -13.68
CA LYS A 57 2.03 12.75 -13.87
C LYS A 57 0.85 11.80 -13.89
N ARG A 58 -0.27 12.20 -13.27
CA ARG A 58 -1.55 11.47 -13.31
C ARG A 58 -2.70 12.45 -13.19
N GLY A 59 -3.75 12.28 -13.99
CA GLY A 59 -4.87 13.22 -14.03
C GLY A 59 -4.47 14.69 -14.31
N GLY A 60 -3.34 14.91 -15.01
CA GLY A 60 -2.81 16.26 -15.25
C GLY A 60 -1.96 16.85 -14.13
N HIS A 61 -1.78 16.14 -13.01
CA HIS A 61 -1.03 16.63 -11.85
C HIS A 61 0.29 15.86 -11.68
N THR A 62 1.38 16.60 -11.43
CA THR A 62 2.67 16.01 -11.03
C THR A 62 2.60 15.54 -9.58
N TYR A 63 3.17 14.37 -9.30
CA TYR A 63 3.31 13.83 -7.94
C TYR A 63 4.67 13.16 -7.76
N TYR A 64 5.19 13.22 -6.54
CA TYR A 64 6.47 12.60 -6.18
C TYR A 64 6.29 11.12 -5.85
N LEU A 65 7.24 10.29 -6.30
CA LEU A 65 7.28 8.88 -5.95
C LEU A 65 7.86 8.69 -4.55
N PRO A 66 7.34 7.75 -3.74
CA PRO A 66 7.80 7.52 -2.38
C PRO A 66 9.08 6.68 -2.43
N ARG A 67 10.18 7.26 -2.91
CA ARG A 67 11.47 6.57 -3.05
C ARG A 67 11.92 5.98 -1.72
N GLY A 68 12.40 4.74 -1.76
CA GLY A 68 12.77 3.98 -0.56
C GLY A 68 11.64 3.16 0.05
N TRP A 69 10.40 3.29 -0.41
CA TRP A 69 9.27 2.52 0.08
C TRP A 69 8.95 1.31 -0.79
N TYR A 70 8.35 0.28 -0.18
CA TYR A 70 7.70 -0.81 -0.90
C TYR A 70 6.19 -0.65 -0.77
N ARG A 71 5.48 -0.55 -1.90
CA ARG A 71 4.03 -0.40 -1.92
C ARG A 71 3.36 -1.75 -2.05
N HIS A 72 2.46 -2.02 -1.12
CA HIS A 72 1.51 -3.12 -1.22
C HIS A 72 0.19 -2.59 -1.80
N ALA A 73 -0.26 -3.19 -2.91
CA ALA A 73 -1.46 -2.76 -3.60
C ALA A 73 -2.72 -3.35 -2.98
N LEU A 74 -3.78 -2.54 -2.95
CA LEU A 74 -5.10 -2.90 -2.45
C LEU A 74 -6.02 -3.25 -3.62
N ARG A 75 -6.89 -4.23 -3.41
CA ARG A 75 -7.97 -4.57 -4.35
C ARG A 75 -9.15 -3.62 -4.13
N VAL A 76 -9.20 -2.57 -4.95
CA VAL A 76 -10.21 -1.50 -4.84
C VAL A 76 -11.14 -1.41 -6.06
N LEU A 77 -10.88 -2.23 -7.09
CA LEU A 77 -11.75 -2.29 -8.26
C LEU A 77 -13.16 -2.72 -7.85
N HIS A 78 -14.17 -1.99 -8.33
CA HIS A 78 -15.59 -2.18 -7.99
C HIS A 78 -15.97 -1.97 -6.50
N LYS A 79 -15.05 -1.47 -5.66
CA LYS A 79 -15.31 -1.27 -4.23
C LYS A 79 -16.02 0.05 -3.92
N TYR A 80 -15.60 1.13 -4.59
CA TYR A 80 -16.05 2.48 -4.25
C TYR A 80 -16.92 3.11 -5.35
N GLU A 81 -16.57 2.88 -6.63
CA GLU A 81 -17.32 3.40 -7.76
C GLU A 81 -17.52 2.33 -8.83
N LYS A 82 -18.63 2.46 -9.57
CA LYS A 82 -18.91 1.58 -10.73
C LYS A 82 -17.95 1.83 -11.89
N ASN A 83 -17.54 3.08 -12.08
CA ASN A 83 -16.60 3.47 -13.13
C ASN A 83 -15.17 3.52 -12.57
N PRO A 84 -14.25 2.66 -13.04
CA PRO A 84 -12.88 2.65 -12.54
C PRO A 84 -11.98 3.70 -13.20
N LYS A 85 -12.50 4.64 -13.99
CA LYS A 85 -11.68 5.66 -14.68
C LYS A 85 -10.75 6.44 -13.73
N TRP A 86 -11.17 6.65 -12.48
CA TRP A 86 -10.34 7.29 -11.47
C TRP A 86 -9.07 6.49 -11.09
N LEU A 87 -9.07 5.17 -11.35
CA LEU A 87 -7.96 4.23 -11.14
C LEU A 87 -7.01 4.13 -12.35
N ASP A 88 -7.33 4.72 -13.50
CA ASP A 88 -6.43 4.69 -14.66
C ASP A 88 -5.12 5.44 -14.40
N GLN A 89 -4.09 5.12 -15.18
CA GLN A 89 -2.71 5.63 -15.03
C GLN A 89 -2.16 6.18 -16.36
N THR A 90 -3.06 6.62 -17.24
CA THR A 90 -2.79 7.14 -18.58
C THR A 90 -2.56 8.65 -18.62
N ASN A 91 -2.66 9.33 -17.46
CA ASN A 91 -2.56 10.77 -17.32
C ASN A 91 -3.64 11.52 -18.14
N THR A 92 -4.86 10.97 -18.19
CA THR A 92 -5.99 11.55 -18.91
C THR A 92 -7.01 12.21 -17.97
N ALA A 93 -7.86 13.07 -18.53
CA ALA A 93 -8.91 13.76 -17.78
C ALA A 93 -9.92 12.76 -17.19
N GLY A 94 -10.19 12.87 -15.89
CA GLY A 94 -11.05 11.96 -15.13
C GLY A 94 -10.30 10.96 -14.25
N GLU A 95 -8.97 10.87 -14.38
CA GLU A 95 -8.13 10.20 -13.39
C GLU A 95 -7.98 11.05 -12.13
N TRP A 96 -7.92 10.40 -10.97
CA TRP A 96 -7.66 11.14 -9.73
C TRP A 96 -6.18 11.43 -9.54
N PRO A 97 -5.83 12.61 -8.99
CA PRO A 97 -4.46 12.90 -8.57
C PRO A 97 -4.01 11.93 -7.47
N VAL A 98 -2.70 11.72 -7.35
CA VAL A 98 -2.12 10.87 -6.31
C VAL A 98 -1.81 11.69 -5.08
N ALA A 99 -2.28 11.24 -3.91
CA ALA A 99 -1.94 11.80 -2.61
C ALA A 99 -1.45 10.69 -1.66
N TYR A 100 -0.64 11.06 -0.68
CA TYR A 100 -0.15 10.16 0.36
C TYR A 100 -0.67 10.60 1.71
N HIS A 101 -1.19 9.65 2.49
CA HIS A 101 -1.65 9.89 3.85
C HIS A 101 -0.93 8.92 4.80
N GLY A 102 -0.14 9.47 5.72
CA GLY A 102 0.47 8.70 6.80
C GLY A 102 -0.58 8.39 7.86
N THR A 103 -0.69 7.13 8.26
CA THR A 103 -1.68 6.70 9.25
C THR A 103 -1.08 5.72 10.26
N LYS A 104 -1.78 5.53 11.38
CA LYS A 104 -1.41 4.53 12.40
C LYS A 104 -1.92 3.15 11.99
N ALA A 105 -1.21 2.10 12.39
CA ALA A 105 -1.54 0.72 12.01
C ALA A 105 -3.00 0.32 12.33
N TRP A 106 -3.55 0.80 13.45
CA TRP A 106 -4.92 0.49 13.86
C TRP A 106 -5.99 1.10 12.94
N ALA A 107 -5.67 2.17 12.20
CA ALA A 107 -6.59 2.84 11.27
C ALA A 107 -6.62 2.18 9.88
N VAL A 108 -5.64 1.31 9.57
CA VAL A 108 -5.48 0.71 8.24
C VAL A 108 -6.71 -0.09 7.83
N SER A 109 -7.23 -0.95 8.71
CA SER A 109 -8.42 -1.76 8.37
C SER A 109 -9.63 -0.90 7.99
N SER A 110 -9.93 0.17 8.74
CA SER A 110 -11.04 1.07 8.43
C SER A 110 -10.85 1.75 7.07
N ILE A 111 -9.66 2.27 6.79
CA ILE A 111 -9.35 2.90 5.48
C ILE A 111 -9.54 1.89 4.35
N VAL A 112 -8.94 0.70 4.49
CA VAL A 112 -8.90 -0.30 3.42
C VAL A 112 -10.28 -0.90 3.18
N GLN A 113 -11.02 -1.20 4.25
CA GLN A 113 -12.26 -1.96 4.18
C GLN A 113 -13.49 -1.08 3.99
N GLN A 114 -13.50 0.10 4.60
CA GLN A 114 -14.67 0.97 4.67
C GLN A 114 -14.51 2.25 3.86
N GLY A 115 -13.29 2.58 3.43
CA GLY A 115 -13.02 3.80 2.64
C GLY A 115 -12.86 5.08 3.48
N LEU A 116 -12.76 4.96 4.81
CA LEU A 116 -12.95 6.02 5.81
C LEU A 116 -14.34 6.66 5.78
#